data_AF-A0A7S3PPT9-F1
#
_entry.id   AF-A0A7S3PPT9-F1
#
_cell.length_a   1.000
_cell.length_b   1.000
_cell.length_c   1.000
_cell.angle_alpha   90.00
_cell.angle_beta   90.00
_cell.angle_gamma   90.00
#
_symmetry.space_group_name_H-M   'P 1'
#
loop_
_entity.id
_entity.type
_entity.pdbx_description
1 polymer ?
#
loop_
_entity_poly.entity_id
_entity_poly.type
_entity_poly.pdbx_seq_one_letter_code
_entity_poly.pdbx_strand_id
1 'polypeptide(L)'
;MKIFSVAVVGLLLGVTAALELTPDNWDGETAGKSAFIKFFAPWCGHCKKMKPAWDTLMKEYEGNQKVLVAEVDCTAAGKPLCDANGVKGFPTIKHGDANALEDYSGGRDYEAFSSFASALKPPCGPASLENCDEEGKAEIEKYSLMSADELAGLIEEAEQKMNQAEENFKAEVEKLQKTYQDLMNDKDQTIKSIKDSGLGAMKAVKASKTQ
;
A
#
# COMPACT_ATOMS: atom_id res chain seq x y z
N MET A 1 -29.14 43.91 33.99
CA MET A 1 -27.96 43.10 34.39
C MET A 1 -27.47 42.39 33.12
N LYS A 2 -26.43 42.91 32.46
CA LYS A 2 -25.91 42.38 31.20
C LYS A 2 -24.91 41.27 31.53
N ILE A 3 -25.21 40.05 31.08
CA ILE A 3 -24.34 38.88 31.25
C ILE A 3 -23.35 38.90 30.10
N PHE A 4 -22.07 39.09 30.40
CA PHE A 4 -20.99 39.03 29.42
C PHE A 4 -20.65 37.56 29.16
N SER A 5 -20.88 37.08 27.94
CA SER A 5 -20.34 35.81 27.46
C SER A 5 -18.83 35.94 27.27
N VAL A 6 -18.06 35.23 28.09
CA VAL A 6 -16.62 35.03 27.90
C VAL A 6 -16.45 33.91 26.88
N ALA A 7 -16.04 34.26 25.67
CA ALA A 7 -15.60 33.28 24.68
C ALA A 7 -14.19 32.81 25.06
N VAL A 8 -14.07 31.56 25.53
CA VAL A 8 -12.79 30.88 25.68
C VAL A 8 -12.33 30.47 24.28
N VAL A 9 -11.41 31.26 23.72
CA VAL A 9 -10.67 30.87 22.51
C VAL A 9 -9.67 29.80 22.93
N GLY A 10 -10.06 28.53 22.74
CA GLY A 10 -9.13 27.41 22.84
C GLY A 10 -8.12 27.49 21.71
N LEU A 11 -6.88 27.85 22.04
CA LEU A 11 -5.74 27.74 21.14
C LEU A 11 -5.48 26.24 20.90
N LEU A 12 -6.02 25.70 19.81
CA LEU A 12 -5.63 24.39 19.32
C LEU A 12 -4.18 24.51 18.83
N LEU A 13 -3.24 24.05 19.67
CA LEU A 13 -1.90 23.72 19.23
C LEU A 13 -2.04 22.56 18.24
N GLY A 14 -2.09 22.89 16.95
CA GLY A 14 -2.05 21.91 15.87
C GLY A 14 -0.73 21.15 15.95
N VAL A 15 -0.77 19.94 16.48
CA VAL A 15 0.25 18.94 16.19
C VAL A 15 0.07 18.65 14.71
N THR A 16 0.95 19.18 13.86
CA THR A 16 0.93 18.85 12.42
C THR A 16 1.23 17.35 12.32
N ALA A 17 0.17 16.56 12.17
CA ALA A 17 0.31 15.15 11.87
C ALA A 17 1.11 15.01 10.58
N ALA A 18 2.03 14.04 10.55
CA ALA A 18 2.70 13.65 9.31
C ALA A 18 1.62 13.36 8.25
N LEU A 19 1.82 13.81 7.01
CA LEU A 19 0.91 13.53 5.90
C LEU A 19 0.81 12.02 5.68
N GLU A 20 -0.31 11.46 6.12
CA GLU A 20 -0.67 10.06 5.94
C GLU A 20 -1.55 9.93 4.71
N LEU A 21 -1.12 9.11 3.75
CA LEU A 21 -1.86 8.83 2.53
C LEU A 21 -2.84 7.69 2.76
N THR A 22 -4.05 7.89 2.26
CA THR A 22 -5.16 6.96 2.21
C THR A 22 -5.72 6.94 0.79
N PRO A 23 -6.54 5.94 0.41
CA PRO A 23 -7.20 5.96 -0.90
C PRO A 23 -7.90 7.29 -1.21
N ASP A 24 -8.55 7.89 -0.21
CA ASP A 24 -9.30 9.15 -0.36
C ASP A 24 -8.46 10.38 -0.75
N ASN A 25 -7.16 10.40 -0.47
CA ASN A 25 -6.29 11.57 -0.74
C ASN A 25 -5.12 11.27 -1.69
N TRP A 26 -4.95 10.00 -2.10
CA TRP A 26 -3.81 9.55 -2.90
C TRP A 26 -3.63 10.41 -4.15
N ASP A 27 -4.62 10.41 -5.04
CA ASP A 27 -4.52 11.08 -6.34
C ASP A 27 -4.28 12.58 -6.20
N GLY A 28 -4.99 13.22 -5.25
CA GLY A 28 -4.86 14.65 -5.00
C GLY A 28 -3.48 15.05 -4.48
N GLU A 29 -2.91 14.25 -3.58
CA GLU A 29 -1.59 14.54 -3.00
C GLU A 29 -0.44 14.20 -3.96
N THR A 30 -0.56 13.13 -4.73
CA THR A 30 0.48 12.64 -5.63
C THR A 30 0.50 13.28 -7.01
N ALA A 31 -0.61 13.90 -7.44
CA ALA A 31 -0.74 14.48 -8.77
C ALA A 31 0.45 15.39 -9.16
N GLY A 32 1.13 15.02 -10.25
CA GLY A 32 2.23 15.80 -10.82
C GLY A 32 3.52 15.82 -9.98
N LYS A 33 3.61 15.06 -8.89
CA LYS A 33 4.78 15.00 -8.01
C LYS A 33 5.47 13.64 -8.11
N SER A 34 6.78 13.64 -7.91
CA SER A 34 7.52 12.42 -7.62
C SER A 34 7.26 12.03 -6.17
N ALA A 35 6.66 10.88 -5.95
CA ALA A 35 6.40 10.35 -4.63
C ALA A 35 7.67 9.75 -4.03
N PHE A 36 7.83 9.89 -2.71
CA PHE A 36 8.77 9.16 -1.88
C PHE A 36 8.05 8.75 -0.59
N ILE A 37 7.60 7.49 -0.54
CA ILE A 37 6.56 7.05 0.38
C ILE A 37 7.08 5.92 1.26
N LYS A 38 6.86 6.04 2.57
CA LYS A 38 7.11 4.99 3.54
C LYS A 38 5.82 4.24 3.84
N PHE A 39 5.79 2.96 3.49
CA PHE A 39 4.76 2.01 3.88
C PHE A 39 5.14 1.33 5.20
N PHE A 40 4.29 1.42 6.20
CA PHE A 40 4.64 1.00 7.55
C PHE A 40 3.49 0.33 8.32
N ALA A 41 3.83 -0.23 9.48
CA ALA A 41 2.90 -0.63 10.51
C ALA A 41 3.34 -0.03 11.86
N PRO A 42 2.43 0.48 12.70
CA PRO A 42 2.77 1.22 13.91
C PRO A 42 3.45 0.36 14.99
N TRP A 43 3.25 -0.96 14.94
CA TRP A 43 3.89 -1.91 15.85
C TRP A 43 5.28 -2.37 15.39
N CYS A 44 5.70 -2.06 14.15
CA CYS A 44 6.97 -2.52 13.62
C CYS A 44 8.16 -1.76 14.24
N GLY A 45 9.07 -2.50 14.90
CA GLY A 45 10.25 -1.94 15.54
C GLY A 45 11.20 -1.21 14.58
N HIS A 46 11.37 -1.72 13.35
CA HIS A 46 12.19 -1.05 12.33
C HIS A 46 11.55 0.25 11.83
N CYS A 47 10.22 0.29 11.69
CA CYS A 47 9.50 1.52 11.35
C CYS A 47 9.70 2.59 12.43
N LYS A 48 9.57 2.21 13.71
CA LYS A 48 9.78 3.13 14.85
C LYS A 48 11.19 3.73 14.87
N LYS A 49 12.22 2.92 14.59
CA LYS A 49 13.61 3.40 14.52
C LYS A 49 13.84 4.41 13.38
N MET A 50 13.16 4.21 12.26
CA MET A 50 13.29 5.07 11.07
C MET A 50 12.45 6.35 11.15
N LYS A 51 11.40 6.34 11.98
CA LYS A 51 10.43 7.44 12.07
C LYS A 51 11.06 8.82 12.30
N PRO A 52 12.04 9.03 13.19
CA PRO A 52 12.61 10.37 13.40
C PRO A 52 13.27 10.97 12.16
N ALA A 53 14.01 10.17 11.39
CA ALA A 53 14.64 10.61 10.14
C ALA A 53 13.58 10.91 9.07
N TRP A 54 12.57 10.05 8.96
CA TRP A 54 11.48 10.22 7.99
C TRP A 54 10.61 11.44 8.30
N ASP A 55 10.22 11.65 9.56
CA ASP A 55 9.41 12.80 9.98
C ASP A 55 10.16 14.12 9.73
N THR A 56 11.48 14.13 9.91
CA THR A 56 12.32 15.30 9.61
C THR A 56 12.30 15.61 8.11
N LEU A 57 12.43 14.59 7.26
CA LEU A 57 12.35 14.73 5.81
C LEU A 57 10.96 15.19 5.35
N MET A 58 9.89 14.60 5.90
CA MET A 58 8.51 15.00 5.58
C MET A 58 8.27 16.49 5.85
N LYS A 59 8.80 16.99 6.97
CA LYS A 59 8.72 18.40 7.33
C LYS A 59 9.49 19.31 6.35
N GLU A 60 10.64 18.87 5.88
CA GLU A 60 11.44 19.61 4.90
C GLU A 60 10.74 19.72 3.54
N TYR A 61 9.98 18.70 3.17
CA TYR A 61 9.26 18.62 1.89
C TYR A 61 7.79 19.03 1.99
N GLU A 62 7.36 19.58 3.12
CA GLU A 62 5.99 20.06 3.31
C GLU A 62 5.64 21.13 2.26
N GLY A 63 4.57 20.91 1.49
CA GLY A 63 4.14 21.83 0.43
C GLY A 63 5.02 21.87 -0.82
N ASN A 64 6.01 20.98 -0.95
CA ASN A 64 6.85 20.91 -2.14
C ASN A 64 6.01 20.50 -3.38
N GLN A 65 6.18 21.26 -4.47
CA GLN A 65 5.38 21.12 -5.69
C GLN A 65 5.90 20.04 -6.64
N LYS A 66 7.10 19.48 -6.39
CA LYS A 66 7.78 18.52 -7.28
C LYS A 66 7.96 17.15 -6.64
N VAL A 67 8.16 17.11 -5.33
CA VAL A 67 8.44 15.88 -4.59
C VAL A 67 7.50 15.80 -3.40
N LEU A 68 6.77 14.69 -3.28
CA LEU A 68 5.95 14.37 -2.13
C LEU A 68 6.70 13.39 -1.24
N VAL A 69 6.92 13.75 0.02
CA VAL A 69 7.41 12.80 1.03
C VAL A 69 6.25 12.50 1.98
N ALA A 70 5.82 11.24 2.06
CA ALA A 70 4.63 10.86 2.81
C ALA A 70 4.76 9.47 3.45
N GLU A 71 3.75 9.08 4.23
CA GLU A 71 3.66 7.75 4.82
C GLU A 71 2.27 7.12 4.62
N VAL A 72 2.21 5.78 4.64
CA VAL A 72 0.98 5.00 4.53
C VAL A 72 0.96 3.97 5.66
N ASP A 73 -0.05 4.03 6.54
CA ASP A 73 -0.29 2.98 7.54
C ASP A 73 -1.04 1.80 6.89
N CYS A 74 -0.30 0.71 6.68
CA CYS A 74 -0.81 -0.52 6.08
C CYS A 74 -1.70 -1.35 7.01
N THR A 75 -1.94 -0.89 8.23
CA THR A 75 -2.78 -1.55 9.23
C THR A 75 -4.10 -0.83 9.48
N ALA A 76 -4.29 0.33 8.84
CA ALA A 76 -5.48 1.16 8.93
C ALA A 76 -6.07 1.42 7.54
N ALA A 77 -6.53 2.65 7.28
CA ALA A 77 -7.16 3.04 6.02
C ALA A 77 -6.22 2.92 4.80
N GLY A 78 -4.90 2.95 5.02
CA GLY A 78 -3.89 2.81 3.96
C GLY A 78 -3.69 1.39 3.43
N LYS A 79 -4.31 0.36 4.02
CA LYS A 79 -4.11 -1.04 3.60
C LYS A 79 -4.31 -1.28 2.09
N PRO A 80 -5.37 -0.77 1.42
CA PRO A 80 -5.54 -0.97 -0.02
C PRO A 80 -4.39 -0.41 -0.85
N LEU A 81 -3.81 0.74 -0.45
CA LEU A 81 -2.65 1.31 -1.12
C LEU A 81 -1.40 0.43 -0.97
N CYS A 82 -1.22 -0.20 0.19
CA CYS A 82 -0.11 -1.12 0.42
C CYS A 82 -0.23 -2.38 -0.44
N ASP A 83 -1.44 -2.91 -0.59
CA ASP A 83 -1.73 -4.06 -1.44
C ASP A 83 -1.50 -3.70 -2.92
N ALA A 84 -2.06 -2.58 -3.39
CA ALA A 84 -1.91 -2.09 -4.76
C ALA A 84 -0.45 -1.82 -5.14
N ASN A 85 0.35 -1.36 -4.20
CA ASN A 85 1.79 -1.13 -4.40
C ASN A 85 2.66 -2.37 -4.10
N GLY A 86 2.07 -3.54 -3.84
CA GLY A 86 2.79 -4.79 -3.67
C GLY A 86 3.69 -4.83 -2.42
N VAL A 87 3.30 -4.15 -1.34
CA VAL A 87 4.04 -4.12 -0.08
C VAL A 87 3.92 -5.45 0.65
N LYS A 88 5.05 -6.17 0.82
CA LYS A 88 5.09 -7.51 1.44
C LYS A 88 5.65 -7.53 2.86
N GLY A 89 6.15 -6.41 3.36
CA GLY A 89 6.79 -6.31 4.67
C GLY A 89 7.08 -4.86 5.05
N PHE A 90 7.49 -4.63 6.30
CA PHE A 90 7.63 -3.27 6.83
C PHE A 90 9.00 -3.00 7.49
N PRO A 91 9.55 -1.78 7.36
CA PRO A 91 9.11 -0.75 6.42
C PRO A 91 9.55 -1.10 4.99
N THR A 92 8.68 -0.78 4.05
CA THR A 92 9.00 -0.69 2.61
C THR A 92 8.95 0.77 2.23
N ILE A 93 9.95 1.22 1.46
CA ILE A 93 10.03 2.59 0.98
C ILE A 93 10.00 2.51 -0.53
N LYS A 94 9.18 3.35 -1.16
CA LYS A 94 9.09 3.42 -2.61
C LYS A 94 9.16 4.84 -3.12
N HIS A 95 9.53 5.00 -4.39
CA HIS A 95 9.65 6.31 -5.01
C HIS A 95 9.25 6.33 -6.48
N GLY A 96 9.07 7.52 -7.04
CA GLY A 96 8.85 7.73 -8.47
C GLY A 96 7.44 8.22 -8.79
N ASP A 97 6.89 7.77 -9.92
CA ASP A 97 5.50 8.03 -10.28
C ASP A 97 4.57 7.24 -9.34
N ALA A 98 3.51 7.87 -8.83
CA ALA A 98 2.57 7.23 -7.92
C ALA A 98 1.82 6.03 -8.55
N ASN A 99 1.71 5.98 -9.87
CA ASN A 99 1.12 4.86 -10.60
C ASN A 99 2.12 3.74 -10.91
N ALA A 100 3.42 3.99 -10.74
CA ALA A 100 4.50 3.07 -11.08
C ALA A 100 5.67 3.18 -10.10
N LEU A 101 5.38 3.00 -8.80
CA LEU A 101 6.37 3.16 -7.74
C LEU A 101 7.43 2.07 -7.73
N GLU A 102 8.69 2.49 -7.63
CA GLU A 102 9.88 1.64 -7.55
C GLU A 102 10.37 1.47 -6.11
N ASP A 103 11.07 0.37 -5.82
CA ASP A 103 11.62 0.10 -4.48
C ASP A 103 12.86 0.96 -4.19
N TYR A 104 12.83 1.68 -3.07
CA TYR A 104 14.02 2.33 -2.51
C TYR A 104 14.87 1.34 -1.71
N SER A 105 16.13 1.17 -2.10
CA SER A 105 17.09 0.27 -1.46
C SER A 105 18.28 0.98 -0.79
N GLY A 106 18.24 2.31 -0.69
CA GLY A 106 19.32 3.10 -0.08
C GLY A 106 19.34 3.10 1.46
N GLY A 107 20.20 3.97 2.01
CA GLY A 107 20.35 4.15 3.46
C GLY A 107 19.07 4.64 4.14
N ARG A 108 18.91 4.33 5.43
CA ARG A 108 17.68 4.65 6.19
C ARG A 108 17.88 5.72 7.27
N ASP A 109 18.94 6.49 7.14
CA ASP A 109 19.22 7.70 7.91
C ASP A 109 18.77 8.94 7.14
N TYR A 110 18.76 10.09 7.82
CA TYR A 110 18.25 11.33 7.25
C TYR A 110 19.10 11.79 6.06
N GLU A 111 20.42 11.65 6.15
CA GLU A 111 21.37 12.07 5.12
C GLU A 111 21.13 11.31 3.80
N ALA A 112 20.97 9.99 3.87
CA ALA A 112 20.66 9.17 2.70
C ALA A 112 19.30 9.52 2.09
N PHE A 113 18.28 9.75 2.93
CA PHE A 113 16.96 10.14 2.46
C PHE A 113 16.93 11.53 1.82
N SER A 114 17.55 12.52 2.47
CA SER A 114 17.63 13.89 1.96
C SER A 114 18.39 13.95 0.64
N SER A 115 19.54 13.25 0.57
CA SER A 115 20.30 13.15 -0.68
C SER A 115 19.47 12.53 -1.80
N PHE A 116 18.70 11.47 -1.52
CA PHE A 116 17.87 10.83 -2.52
C PHE A 116 16.70 11.72 -2.96
N ALA A 117 15.93 12.25 -2.01
CA ALA A 117 14.76 13.08 -2.27
C ALA A 117 15.11 14.35 -3.07
N SER A 118 16.31 14.92 -2.85
CA SER A 118 16.78 16.10 -3.60
C SER A 118 17.08 15.82 -5.07
N ALA A 119 17.37 14.55 -5.41
CA ALA A 119 17.66 14.11 -6.77
C ALA A 119 16.42 13.67 -7.55
N LEU A 120 15.27 13.52 -6.88
CA LEU A 120 14.01 13.15 -7.52
C LEU A 120 13.54 14.26 -8.46
N LYS A 121 13.14 13.85 -9.66
CA LYS A 121 12.54 14.71 -10.68
C LYS A 121 11.05 14.40 -10.78
N PRO A 122 10.22 15.37 -11.17
CA PRO A 122 8.82 15.11 -11.48
C PRO A 122 8.70 13.94 -12.47
N PRO A 123 7.70 13.06 -12.31
CA PRO A 123 7.49 11.97 -13.24
C PRO A 123 7.15 12.49 -14.64
N CYS A 124 7.13 11.58 -15.62
CA CYS A 124 6.56 11.88 -16.93
C CYS A 124 5.10 12.31 -16.78
N GLY A 125 4.70 13.42 -17.42
CA GLY A 125 3.34 13.91 -17.35
C GLY A 125 3.10 15.14 -18.21
N PRO A 126 1.86 15.64 -18.30
CA PRO A 126 1.50 16.79 -19.14
C PRO A 126 2.28 18.07 -18.83
N ALA A 127 2.69 18.26 -17.57
CA ALA A 127 3.46 19.41 -17.11
C ALA A 127 4.99 19.18 -17.15
N SER A 128 5.44 18.00 -17.57
CA SER A 128 6.84 17.53 -17.47
C SER A 128 7.18 16.59 -18.64
N LEU A 129 6.76 16.96 -19.85
CA LEU A 129 6.97 16.17 -21.09
C LEU A 129 8.45 15.89 -21.37
N GLU A 130 9.37 16.72 -20.87
CA GLU A 130 10.80 16.51 -20.98
C GLU A 130 11.30 15.26 -20.22
N ASN A 131 10.52 14.77 -19.26
CA ASN A 131 10.82 13.56 -18.49
C ASN A 131 10.17 12.30 -19.10
N CYS A 132 9.44 12.44 -20.20
CA CYS A 132 8.81 11.34 -20.93
C CYS A 132 9.70 10.82 -22.07
N ASP A 133 9.60 9.52 -22.35
CA ASP A 133 10.09 8.96 -23.61
C ASP A 133 9.12 9.25 -24.76
N GLU A 134 9.46 8.80 -25.98
CA GLU A 134 8.64 9.07 -27.18
C GLU A 134 7.25 8.43 -27.09
N GLU A 135 7.14 7.26 -26.44
CA GLU A 135 5.88 6.57 -26.23
C GLU A 135 4.98 7.33 -25.25
N GLY A 136 5.53 7.72 -24.09
CA GLY A 136 4.80 8.50 -23.09
C GLY A 136 4.35 9.86 -23.62
N LYS A 137 5.18 10.54 -24.44
CA LYS A 137 4.77 11.79 -25.09
C LYS A 137 3.59 11.59 -26.05
N ALA A 138 3.65 10.55 -26.88
CA ALA A 138 2.58 10.25 -27.83
C ALA A 138 1.25 9.91 -27.12
N GLU A 139 1.34 9.19 -25.99
CA GLU A 139 0.18 8.87 -25.17
C GLU A 139 -0.44 10.11 -24.52
N ILE A 140 0.39 10.98 -23.93
CA ILE A 140 -0.07 12.25 -23.35
C ILE A 140 -0.69 13.14 -24.43
N GLU A 141 -0.08 13.25 -25.61
CA GLU A 141 -0.64 14.02 -26.73
C GLU A 141 -2.01 13.47 -27.13
N LYS A 142 -2.13 12.16 -27.34
CA LYS A 142 -3.40 11.50 -27.67
C LYS A 142 -4.50 11.85 -26.66
N TYR A 143 -4.24 11.72 -25.36
CA TYR A 143 -5.25 12.00 -24.34
C TYR A 143 -5.51 13.50 -24.15
N SER A 144 -4.51 14.36 -24.37
CA SER A 144 -4.66 15.81 -24.29
C SER A 144 -5.60 16.39 -25.36
N LEU A 145 -5.82 15.65 -26.45
CA LEU A 145 -6.75 16.01 -27.53
C LEU A 145 -8.20 15.62 -27.23
N MET A 146 -8.46 14.83 -26.18
CA MET A 146 -9.79 14.41 -25.77
C MET A 146 -10.44 15.45 -24.85
N SER A 147 -11.77 15.51 -24.84
CA SER A 147 -12.47 16.35 -23.87
C SER A 147 -12.37 15.77 -22.46
N ALA A 148 -12.51 16.63 -21.45
CA ALA A 148 -12.52 16.21 -20.05
C ALA A 148 -13.61 15.16 -19.76
N ASP A 149 -14.78 15.28 -20.39
CA ASP A 149 -15.89 14.34 -20.22
C ASP A 149 -15.57 12.97 -20.84
N GLU A 150 -14.92 12.94 -22.01
CA GLU A 150 -14.47 11.68 -22.63
C GLU A 150 -13.39 11.00 -21.79
N LEU A 151 -12.43 11.77 -21.27
CA LEU A 151 -11.40 11.24 -20.37
C LEU A 151 -12.02 10.70 -19.08
N ALA A 152 -12.95 11.42 -18.47
CA ALA A 152 -13.66 10.98 -17.27
C ALA A 152 -14.40 9.66 -17.51
N GLY A 153 -15.08 9.50 -18.65
CA GLY A 153 -15.75 8.25 -19.01
C GLY A 153 -14.79 7.08 -19.19
N LEU A 154 -13.62 7.31 -19.81
CA LEU A 154 -12.59 6.27 -19.95
C LEU A 154 -11.97 5.87 -18.61
N ILE A 155 -11.73 6.84 -17.73
CA ILE A 155 -11.21 6.59 -16.37
C ILE A 155 -12.21 5.77 -15.58
N GLU A 156 -13.48 6.17 -15.57
CA GLU A 156 -14.54 5.44 -14.85
C GLU A 156 -14.68 3.99 -15.38
N GLU A 157 -14.66 3.79 -16.70
CA GLU A 157 -14.72 2.44 -17.28
C GLU A 157 -13.51 1.58 -16.87
N ALA A 158 -12.30 2.17 -16.85
CA ALA A 158 -11.10 1.47 -16.44
C ALA A 158 -11.13 1.10 -14.95
N GLU A 159 -11.50 2.04 -14.08
CA GLU A 159 -11.65 1.83 -12.63
C GLU A 159 -12.70 0.76 -12.32
N GLN A 160 -13.85 0.80 -13.01
CA GLN A 160 -14.89 -0.24 -12.87
C GLN A 160 -14.37 -1.63 -13.24
N LYS A 161 -13.58 -1.75 -14.32
CA LYS A 161 -12.97 -3.03 -14.71
C LYS A 161 -11.96 -3.51 -13.69
N MET A 162 -11.16 -2.61 -13.10
CA MET A 162 -10.24 -2.95 -12.03
C MET A 162 -10.97 -3.46 -10.78
N ASN A 163 -11.99 -2.72 -10.33
CA ASN A 163 -12.82 -3.12 -9.19
C ASN A 163 -13.51 -4.47 -9.41
N GLN A 164 -14.05 -4.69 -10.61
CA GLN A 164 -14.66 -5.97 -10.97
C GLN A 164 -13.64 -7.12 -10.96
N ALA A 165 -12.41 -6.88 -11.40
CA ALA A 165 -11.35 -7.88 -11.35
C ALA A 165 -10.98 -8.24 -9.89
N GLU A 166 -10.92 -7.26 -8.99
CA GLU A 166 -10.65 -7.49 -7.57
C GLU A 166 -11.78 -8.26 -6.87
N GLU A 167 -13.04 -7.89 -7.09
CA GLU A 167 -14.18 -8.61 -6.53
C GLU A 167 -14.26 -10.05 -7.05
N ASN A 168 -13.96 -10.27 -8.33
CA ASN A 168 -13.86 -11.62 -8.90
C ASN A 168 -12.75 -12.42 -8.23
N PHE A 169 -11.57 -11.82 -8.03
CA PHE A 169 -10.45 -12.48 -7.36
C PHE A 169 -10.82 -12.86 -5.91
N LYS A 170 -11.41 -11.93 -5.15
CA LYS A 170 -11.86 -12.18 -3.78
C LYS A 170 -12.88 -13.32 -3.70
N ALA A 171 -13.87 -13.34 -4.59
CA ALA A 171 -14.87 -14.40 -4.65
C ALA A 171 -14.25 -15.78 -4.90
N GLU A 172 -13.26 -15.87 -5.81
CA GLU A 172 -12.55 -17.13 -6.07
C GLU A 172 -11.65 -17.55 -4.89
N VAL A 173 -11.02 -16.58 -4.20
CA VAL A 173 -10.25 -16.85 -2.98
C VAL A 173 -11.15 -17.42 -1.87
N GLU A 174 -12.34 -16.88 -1.66
CA GLU A 174 -13.31 -17.40 -0.67
C GLU A 174 -13.74 -18.85 -0.99
N LYS A 175 -14.00 -19.15 -2.27
CA LYS A 175 -14.29 -20.53 -2.73
C LYS A 175 -13.11 -21.47 -2.47
N LEU A 176 -11.90 -21.01 -2.76
CA LEU A 176 -10.68 -21.79 -2.54
C LEU A 176 -10.46 -22.07 -1.04
N GLN A 177 -10.69 -21.08 -0.19
CA GLN A 177 -10.59 -21.23 1.27
C GLN A 177 -11.58 -22.27 1.80
N LYS A 178 -12.83 -22.23 1.33
CA LYS A 178 -13.83 -23.23 1.70
C LYS A 178 -13.41 -24.63 1.24
N THR A 179 -12.98 -24.75 -0.02
CA THR A 179 -12.47 -26.01 -0.57
C THR A 179 -11.31 -26.57 0.26
N TYR A 180 -10.39 -25.70 0.67
CA TYR A 180 -9.26 -26.08 1.53
C TYR A 180 -9.73 -26.60 2.89
N GLN A 181 -10.70 -25.93 3.52
CA GLN A 181 -11.26 -26.36 4.81
C GLN A 181 -11.97 -27.72 4.71
N ASP A 182 -12.77 -27.92 3.66
CA ASP A 182 -13.48 -29.18 3.43
C ASP A 182 -12.49 -30.33 3.23
N LEU A 183 -11.47 -30.13 2.37
CA LEU A 183 -10.39 -31.11 2.16
C LEU A 183 -9.61 -31.43 3.45
N MET A 184 -9.34 -30.41 4.28
CA MET A 184 -8.69 -30.60 5.57
C MET A 184 -9.53 -31.46 6.52
N ASN A 185 -10.83 -31.18 6.60
CA ASN A 185 -11.77 -31.94 7.44
C ASN A 185 -11.88 -33.40 6.97
N ASP A 186 -12.05 -33.64 5.68
CA ASP A 186 -12.15 -34.98 5.11
C ASP A 186 -10.87 -35.80 5.33
N LYS A 187 -9.71 -35.17 5.13
CA LYS A 187 -8.41 -35.77 5.42
C LYS A 187 -8.29 -36.16 6.89
N ASP A 188 -8.67 -35.27 7.81
CA ASP A 188 -8.56 -35.52 9.24
C ASP A 188 -9.53 -36.62 9.70
N GLN A 189 -10.75 -36.65 9.17
CA GLN A 189 -11.72 -37.72 9.41
C GLN A 189 -11.21 -39.07 8.89
N THR A 190 -10.62 -39.08 7.69
CA THR A 190 -10.03 -40.28 7.09
C THR A 190 -8.87 -40.81 7.94
N ILE A 191 -7.95 -39.94 8.36
CA ILE A 191 -6.83 -40.30 9.24
C ILE A 191 -7.34 -40.87 10.56
N LYS A 192 -8.37 -40.26 11.15
CA LYS A 192 -9.00 -40.74 12.39
C LYS A 192 -9.59 -42.14 12.20
N SER A 193 -10.39 -42.35 11.17
CA SER A 193 -10.98 -43.65 10.83
C SER A 193 -9.90 -44.74 10.67
N ILE A 194 -8.79 -44.42 9.99
CA ILE A 194 -7.67 -45.35 9.84
C ILE A 194 -7.00 -45.66 11.19
N LYS A 195 -6.81 -44.68 12.06
CA LYS A 195 -6.25 -44.92 13.41
C LYS A 195 -7.17 -45.80 14.25
N ASP A 196 -8.48 -45.52 14.17
CA ASP A 196 -9.53 -46.23 14.92
C ASP A 196 -9.77 -47.65 14.37
N SER A 197 -9.39 -47.94 13.11
CA SER A 197 -9.43 -49.29 12.51
C SER A 197 -8.52 -50.33 13.19
N GLY A 198 -7.80 -49.94 14.24
CA GLY A 198 -6.82 -50.79 14.92
C GLY A 198 -5.48 -50.84 14.20
N LEU A 199 -5.18 -49.88 13.31
CA LEU A 199 -3.88 -49.80 12.61
C LEU A 199 -2.69 -49.87 13.58
N GLY A 200 -2.81 -49.27 14.77
CA GLY A 200 -1.78 -49.38 15.81
C GLY A 200 -1.56 -50.82 16.28
N ALA A 201 -2.66 -51.55 16.56
CA ALA A 201 -2.61 -52.95 16.94
C ALA A 201 -2.05 -53.83 15.79
N MET A 202 -2.48 -53.59 14.55
CA MET A 202 -1.94 -54.29 13.37
C MET A 202 -0.42 -54.11 13.25
N LYS A 203 0.07 -52.87 13.44
CA LYS A 203 1.51 -52.58 13.45
C LYS A 203 2.24 -53.28 14.59
N ALA A 204 1.68 -53.28 15.80
CA ALA A 204 2.28 -53.94 16.97
C ALA A 204 2.37 -55.46 16.79
N VAL A 205 1.30 -56.10 16.31
CA VAL A 205 1.27 -57.54 16.02
C VAL A 205 2.31 -57.89 14.96
N LYS A 206 2.41 -57.12 13.87
CA LYS A 206 3.44 -57.34 12.84
C LYS A 206 4.85 -57.28 13.43
N ALA A 207 5.14 -56.28 14.28
CA ALA A 207 6.44 -56.15 14.92
C ALA A 207 6.78 -57.39 15.78
N SER A 208 5.83 -57.91 16.55
CA SER A 208 6.03 -59.11 17.39
C SER A 208 6.31 -60.39 16.60
N LYS A 209 5.85 -60.49 15.35
CA LYS A 209 6.09 -61.66 14.48
C LYS A 209 7.43 -61.62 13.74
N THR A 210 8.13 -60.50 13.82
CA THR A 210 9.43 -60.29 13.14
C THR A 210 10.60 -60.36 14.14
N GLN A 211 10.31 -60.70 15.40
CA GLN A 211 11.26 -60.96 16.48
C GLN A 211 11.47 -62.47 16.67
#